data_AF-A0A9E3NVG0-F1
#
_entry.id   AF-A0A9E3NVG0-F1
#
_cell.length_a   1.000
_cell.length_b   1.000
_cell.length_c   1.000
_cell.angle_alpha   90.00
_cell.angle_beta   90.00
_cell.angle_gamma   90.00
#
_symmetry.space_group_name_H-M   'P 1'
#
loop_
_entity.id
_entity.type
_entity.pdbx_description
1 polymer ?
#
loop_
_entity_poly.entity_id
_entity_poly.type
_entity_poly.pdbx_seq_one_letter_code
_entity_poly.pdbx_strand_id
1 'polypeptide(L)'
;MGDSDLPPAAHTVRIPPTSERWEEPASDLARTLKLGAEAPAGRIPRASRVPRATEPPKSGVVEGIELVVVDERHASGGERRPWRAAEVWTKRRVYGLDSTFRCVEILDRETGRPETTHELLGARLGGGRRREKDEVRFSYPLPLPGMEAMFSKGKKHGYTSAVERMIVRIRVLHMSGDEAMPSWEDIASRWSDVPPRMP
;
A
#
# COMPACT_ATOMS: atom_id res chain seq x y z
N MET A 1 66.37 -16.98 -3.84
CA MET A 1 66.25 -15.50 -3.95
C MET A 1 65.30 -15.23 -5.11
N GLY A 2 64.05 -14.82 -4.94
CA GLY A 2 63.29 -14.48 -3.73
C GLY A 2 61.80 -14.74 -3.96
N ASP A 3 61.09 -14.89 -2.86
CA ASP A 3 59.66 -15.14 -2.73
C ASP A 3 58.78 -14.16 -3.50
N SER A 4 57.65 -14.67 -3.99
CA SER A 4 56.44 -13.88 -4.23
C SER A 4 55.30 -14.57 -3.50
N ASP A 5 55.12 -14.17 -2.25
CA ASP A 5 53.95 -14.44 -1.42
C ASP A 5 52.71 -13.79 -2.04
N LEU A 6 51.84 -14.60 -2.63
CA LEU A 6 50.45 -14.23 -2.91
C LEU A 6 49.59 -14.66 -1.71
N PRO A 7 48.75 -13.79 -1.14
CA PRO A 7 47.87 -14.19 -0.04
C PRO A 7 46.82 -15.20 -0.55
N PRO A 8 46.45 -16.22 0.25
CA PRO A 8 45.45 -17.20 -0.15
C PRO A 8 44.07 -16.54 -0.29
N ALA A 9 43.36 -16.94 -1.33
CA ALA A 9 42.00 -16.51 -1.62
C ALA A 9 41.07 -16.79 -0.41
N ALA A 10 40.32 -15.78 0.00
CA ALA A 10 39.31 -15.89 1.05
C ALA A 10 38.23 -16.89 0.63
N HIS A 11 38.24 -18.08 1.26
CA HIS A 11 37.14 -19.02 1.18
C HIS A 11 35.95 -18.47 1.97
N THR A 12 35.01 -17.81 1.30
CA THR A 12 33.68 -17.57 1.86
C THR A 12 32.96 -18.90 2.03
N VAL A 13 32.94 -19.42 3.26
CA VAL A 13 32.06 -20.51 3.67
C VAL A 13 30.62 -20.01 3.58
N ARG A 14 29.88 -20.47 2.57
CA ARG A 14 28.43 -20.27 2.52
C ARG A 14 27.80 -21.19 3.56
N ILE A 15 27.42 -20.64 4.70
CA ILE A 15 26.52 -21.32 5.65
C ILE A 15 25.11 -21.22 5.05
N PRO A 16 24.48 -22.34 4.66
CA PRO A 16 23.07 -22.30 4.27
C PRO A 16 22.23 -21.92 5.49
N PRO A 17 21.21 -21.05 5.36
CA PRO A 17 20.31 -20.77 6.46
C PRO A 17 19.64 -22.07 6.89
N THR A 18 19.75 -22.41 8.17
CA THR A 18 19.00 -23.50 8.78
C THR A 18 17.52 -23.20 8.57
N SER A 19 16.88 -23.98 7.72
CA SER A 19 15.44 -24.02 7.54
C SER A 19 14.82 -24.60 8.80
N GLU A 20 14.69 -23.79 9.84
CA GLU A 20 13.81 -24.10 10.96
C GLU A 20 12.37 -24.00 10.46
N ARG A 21 11.91 -25.19 10.07
CA ARG A 21 10.53 -25.64 9.96
C ARG A 21 9.70 -25.05 11.10
N TRP A 22 8.87 -24.06 10.77
CA TRP A 22 7.78 -23.60 11.62
C TRP A 22 6.67 -24.66 11.60
N GLU A 23 6.82 -25.68 12.45
CA GLU A 23 5.70 -26.45 12.96
C GLU A 23 5.61 -26.17 14.47
N GLU A 24 4.45 -25.65 14.85
CA GLU A 24 4.03 -25.14 16.16
C GLU A 24 4.25 -26.07 17.37
N PRO A 25 4.11 -25.52 18.60
CA PRO A 25 2.87 -25.82 19.31
C PRO A 25 2.23 -24.60 20.01
N ALA A 26 1.05 -24.17 19.53
CA ALA A 26 -0.23 -24.08 20.26
C ALA A 26 -0.28 -23.47 21.67
N SER A 27 0.69 -22.67 22.11
CA SER A 27 0.80 -22.24 23.52
C SER A 27 0.73 -20.73 23.78
N ASP A 28 0.72 -19.87 22.76
CA ASP A 28 0.77 -18.40 22.97
C ASP A 28 -0.59 -17.66 22.82
N LEU A 29 -1.69 -18.39 22.57
CA LEU A 29 -3.04 -17.82 22.54
C LEU A 29 -3.66 -17.54 23.93
N ALA A 30 -2.96 -17.88 25.02
CA ALA A 30 -3.49 -17.78 26.39
C ALA A 30 -3.41 -16.37 27.02
N ARG A 31 -2.86 -15.36 26.32
CA ARG A 31 -2.76 -13.97 26.81
C ARG A 31 -3.87 -13.03 26.31
N THR A 32 -5.00 -13.57 25.86
CA THR A 32 -6.20 -12.75 25.65
C THR A 32 -6.80 -12.41 27.01
N LEU A 33 -6.73 -11.12 27.39
CA LEU A 33 -7.37 -10.58 28.60
C LEU A 33 -8.83 -11.03 28.67
N LYS A 34 -9.20 -11.73 29.75
CA LYS A 34 -10.59 -12.05 30.08
C LYS A 34 -11.35 -10.73 30.31
N LEU A 35 -12.22 -10.36 29.36
CA LEU A 35 -13.24 -9.35 29.61
C LEU A 35 -14.27 -10.00 30.55
N GLY A 36 -14.30 -9.55 31.81
CA GLY A 36 -15.28 -9.99 32.79
C GLY A 36 -16.70 -9.70 32.30
N ALA A 37 -17.56 -10.71 32.39
CA ALA A 37 -18.98 -10.56 32.21
C ALA A 37 -19.59 -9.99 33.48
N GLU A 38 -20.22 -8.82 33.40
CA GLU A 38 -21.38 -8.50 34.24
C GLU A 38 -22.26 -7.45 33.53
N ALA A 39 -23.50 -7.85 33.23
CA ALA A 39 -24.53 -6.98 32.70
C ALA A 39 -25.32 -6.35 33.86
N PRO A 40 -25.72 -5.08 33.72
CA PRO A 40 -26.99 -4.66 34.29
C PRO A 40 -27.95 -4.20 33.20
N ALA A 41 -29.17 -4.73 33.28
CA ALA A 41 -30.32 -4.31 32.50
C ALA A 41 -30.62 -2.82 32.72
N GLY A 42 -30.82 -2.06 31.64
CA GLY A 42 -31.26 -0.68 31.76
C GLY A 42 -31.39 0.10 30.45
N ARG A 43 -32.64 0.20 29.96
CA ARG A 43 -33.21 1.25 29.07
C ARG A 43 -32.59 1.46 27.69
N ILE A 44 -33.37 1.13 26.66
CA ILE A 44 -33.20 1.58 25.27
C ILE A 44 -33.58 3.06 25.16
N PRO A 45 -32.71 3.95 24.63
CA PRO A 45 -33.16 5.15 23.93
C PRO A 45 -33.04 4.94 22.42
N ARG A 46 -34.19 4.94 21.75
CA ARG A 46 -34.29 5.03 20.30
C ARG A 46 -33.71 6.37 19.85
N ALA A 47 -32.66 6.34 19.01
CA ALA A 47 -32.27 7.48 18.20
C ALA A 47 -31.73 6.98 16.85
N SER A 48 -32.55 7.12 15.81
CA SER A 48 -32.09 7.11 14.42
C SER A 48 -31.11 8.25 14.21
N ARG A 49 -29.82 7.95 14.06
CA ARG A 49 -28.85 8.82 13.41
C ARG A 49 -27.88 7.96 12.62
N VAL A 50 -27.92 8.13 11.30
CA VAL A 50 -26.86 7.73 10.37
C VAL A 50 -25.53 8.25 10.94
N PRO A 51 -24.47 7.43 11.06
CA PRO A 51 -23.15 7.95 11.38
C PRO A 51 -22.68 8.79 10.19
N ARG A 52 -22.77 10.11 10.36
CA ARG A 52 -22.10 11.10 9.52
C ARG A 52 -20.61 10.77 9.57
N ALA A 53 -19.97 10.59 8.42
CA ALA A 53 -18.54 10.41 8.30
C ALA A 53 -17.82 11.43 9.21
N THR A 54 -17.15 10.91 10.23
CA THR A 54 -16.38 11.70 11.17
C THR A 54 -15.29 12.41 10.38
N GLU A 55 -15.18 13.72 10.62
CA GLU A 55 -14.25 14.64 9.97
C GLU A 55 -12.82 14.07 9.89
N PRO A 56 -12.07 14.37 8.81
CA PRO A 56 -10.67 13.98 8.74
C PRO A 56 -9.90 14.62 9.91
N PRO A 57 -8.92 13.91 10.51
CA PRO A 57 -8.08 14.48 11.56
C PRO A 57 -7.41 15.75 11.05
N LYS A 58 -7.45 16.80 11.90
CA LYS A 58 -6.89 18.13 11.63
C LYS A 58 -5.44 18.02 11.18
N SER A 59 -5.11 18.73 10.09
CA SER A 59 -3.80 18.74 9.45
C SER A 59 -2.70 19.28 10.39
N GLY A 60 -2.07 18.39 11.14
CA GLY A 60 -0.65 18.54 11.47
C GLY A 60 0.19 18.22 10.22
N VAL A 61 1.43 18.70 10.18
CA VAL A 61 2.41 18.26 9.18
C VAL A 61 2.54 16.74 9.33
N VAL A 62 1.96 15.97 8.42
CA VAL A 62 2.06 14.51 8.46
C VAL A 62 3.45 14.14 7.96
N GLU A 63 4.39 13.90 8.87
CA GLU A 63 5.77 13.48 8.57
C GLU A 63 5.88 11.99 8.18
N GLY A 64 4.79 11.36 7.71
CA GLY A 64 4.73 9.92 7.55
C GLY A 64 3.76 9.45 6.48
N ILE A 65 3.51 8.14 6.47
CA ILE A 65 2.57 7.46 5.57
C ILE A 65 1.20 7.44 6.24
N GLU A 66 0.19 7.92 5.53
CA GLU A 66 -1.19 7.92 5.98
C GLU A 66 -1.84 6.57 5.69
N LEU A 67 -2.41 5.93 6.72
CA LEU A 67 -3.20 4.71 6.59
C LEU A 67 -4.68 5.06 6.66
N VAL A 68 -5.42 4.71 5.62
CA VAL A 68 -6.86 4.98 5.52
C VAL A 68 -7.59 3.64 5.39
N VAL A 69 -8.44 3.34 6.36
CA VAL A 69 -9.36 2.19 6.28
C VAL A 69 -10.62 2.64 5.54
N VAL A 70 -11.01 1.86 4.53
CA VAL A 70 -12.17 2.15 3.69
C VAL A 70 -13.11 0.95 3.79
N ASP A 71 -14.18 1.12 4.54
CA ASP A 71 -15.29 0.17 4.59
C ASP A 71 -16.13 0.27 3.33
N GLU A 72 -16.15 -0.82 2.57
CA GLU A 72 -16.98 -0.95 1.38
C GLU A 72 -17.98 -2.07 1.59
N ARG A 73 -19.26 -1.69 1.63
CA ARG A 73 -20.37 -2.64 1.62
C ARG A 73 -20.64 -2.99 0.17
N HIS A 74 -20.49 -4.26 -0.20
CA HIS A 74 -20.77 -4.70 -1.56
C HIS A 74 -22.26 -4.47 -1.85
N ALA A 75 -22.57 -3.54 -2.75
CA ALA A 75 -23.89 -3.49 -3.38
C ALA A 75 -23.82 -4.44 -4.58
N SER A 76 -24.55 -5.54 -4.51
CA SER A 76 -24.69 -6.49 -5.62
C SER A 76 -25.09 -5.72 -6.90
N GLY A 77 -24.24 -5.77 -7.93
CA GLY A 77 -24.50 -5.16 -9.24
C GLY A 77 -23.88 -3.77 -9.51
N GLY A 78 -23.08 -3.20 -8.60
CA GLY A 78 -22.34 -1.96 -8.87
C GLY A 78 -21.14 -2.15 -9.81
N GLU A 79 -20.92 -1.20 -10.72
CA GLU A 79 -19.73 -1.16 -11.59
C GLU A 79 -18.45 -1.14 -10.72
N ARG A 80 -17.66 -2.22 -10.79
CA ARG A 80 -16.42 -2.37 -10.01
C ARG A 80 -15.33 -1.48 -10.59
N ARG A 81 -15.17 -0.27 -10.05
CA ARG A 81 -14.05 0.61 -10.40
C ARG A 81 -12.71 0.02 -9.92
N PRO A 82 -11.61 0.20 -10.67
CA PRO A 82 -10.25 -0.15 -10.22
C PRO A 82 -9.97 0.37 -8.81
N TRP A 83 -9.59 -0.54 -7.89
CA TRP A 83 -9.27 -0.14 -6.53
C TRP A 83 -7.90 0.55 -6.48
N ARG A 84 -7.91 1.82 -6.06
CA ARG A 84 -6.69 2.57 -5.77
C ARG A 84 -6.23 2.21 -4.36
N ALA A 85 -5.22 1.34 -4.26
CA ALA A 85 -4.69 0.84 -3.00
C ALA A 85 -3.70 1.81 -2.34
N ALA A 86 -3.04 2.65 -3.13
CA ALA A 86 -2.15 3.68 -2.60
C ALA A 86 -2.12 4.93 -3.49
N GLU A 87 -1.75 6.05 -2.89
CA GLU A 87 -1.67 7.35 -3.56
C GLU A 87 -0.35 8.03 -3.22
N VAL A 88 0.40 8.43 -4.25
CA VAL A 88 1.55 9.32 -4.09
C VAL A 88 1.10 10.71 -4.51
N TRP A 89 1.04 11.63 -3.56
CA TRP A 89 0.68 13.02 -3.81
C TRP A 89 1.94 13.84 -4.00
N THR A 90 1.94 14.64 -5.05
CA THR A 90 2.97 15.64 -5.32
C THR A 90 2.32 17.01 -5.50
N LYS A 91 3.14 18.04 -5.73
CA LYS A 91 2.64 19.39 -5.97
C LYS A 91 1.56 19.49 -7.06
N ARG A 92 1.75 18.79 -8.18
CA ARG A 92 0.87 18.89 -9.36
C ARG A 92 0.05 17.64 -9.67
N ARG A 93 0.43 16.49 -9.12
CA ARG A 93 -0.14 15.21 -9.52
C ARG A 93 -0.43 14.30 -8.35
N VAL A 94 -1.43 13.44 -8.54
CA VAL A 94 -1.71 12.29 -7.70
C VAL A 94 -1.48 11.03 -8.53
N TYR A 95 -0.55 10.19 -8.11
CA TYR A 95 -0.29 8.89 -8.73
C TYR A 95 -1.08 7.82 -7.98
N GLY A 96 -2.11 7.28 -8.63
CA GLY A 96 -2.93 6.19 -8.12
C GLY A 96 -2.28 4.84 -8.41
N LEU A 97 -2.11 4.03 -7.36
CA LEU A 97 -1.46 2.73 -7.42
C LEU A 97 -2.44 1.60 -7.13
N ASP A 98 -2.26 0.47 -7.82
CA ASP A 98 -2.94 -0.79 -7.49
C ASP A 98 -2.32 -1.49 -6.26
N SER A 99 -2.91 -2.61 -5.84
CA SER A 99 -2.42 -3.45 -4.71
C SER A 99 -1.01 -3.99 -4.92
N THR A 100 -0.50 -3.97 -6.15
CA THR A 100 0.86 -4.39 -6.48
C THR A 100 1.81 -3.22 -6.66
N PHE A 101 1.40 -2.01 -6.29
CA PHE A 101 2.13 -0.76 -6.47
C PHE A 101 2.47 -0.42 -7.92
N ARG A 102 1.65 -0.83 -8.89
CA ARG A 102 1.72 -0.30 -10.25
C ARG A 102 0.89 0.97 -10.35
N CYS A 103 1.44 2.00 -10.99
CA CYS A 103 0.71 3.22 -11.27
C CYS A 103 -0.32 2.95 -12.37
N VAL A 104 -1.60 2.96 -11.99
CA VAL A 104 -2.73 2.67 -12.90
C VAL A 104 -3.44 3.94 -13.33
N GLU A 105 -3.26 5.03 -12.61
CA GLU A 105 -3.89 6.32 -12.89
C GLU A 105 -3.00 7.46 -12.42
N ILE A 106 -3.01 8.57 -13.16
CA ILE A 106 -2.35 9.82 -12.78
C ILE A 106 -3.37 10.91 -12.97
N LEU A 107 -3.60 11.69 -11.91
CA LEU A 107 -4.51 12.82 -11.94
C LEU A 107 -3.73 14.12 -11.83
N ASP A 108 -4.09 15.10 -12.64
CA ASP A 108 -3.73 16.50 -12.38
C ASP A 108 -4.44 16.94 -11.09
N ARG A 109 -3.67 17.44 -10.13
CA ARG A 109 -4.16 17.71 -8.77
C ARG A 109 -5.11 18.91 -8.72
N GLU A 110 -4.93 19.89 -9.60
CA GLU A 110 -5.73 21.11 -9.61
C GLU A 110 -7.11 20.85 -10.24
N THR A 111 -7.11 20.18 -11.38
CA THR A 111 -8.31 19.95 -12.19
C THR A 111 -9.01 18.62 -11.89
N GLY A 112 -8.31 17.68 -11.23
CA GLY A 112 -8.79 16.32 -11.00
C GLY A 112 -8.87 15.45 -12.26
N ARG A 113 -8.37 15.94 -13.40
CA ARG A 113 -8.49 15.24 -14.69
C ARG A 113 -7.38 14.19 -14.85
N PRO A 114 -7.68 13.05 -15.49
CA PRO A 114 -6.68 12.02 -15.74
C PRO A 114 -5.67 12.44 -16.82
N GLU A 115 -4.39 12.21 -16.55
CA GLU A 115 -3.27 12.35 -17.49
C GLU A 115 -2.95 10.99 -18.14
N THR A 116 -3.70 10.61 -19.17
CA THR A 116 -3.68 9.28 -19.78
C THR A 116 -2.42 8.93 -20.59
N THR A 117 -1.59 9.92 -20.92
CA THR A 117 -0.37 9.73 -21.74
C THR A 117 0.93 9.84 -20.94
N HIS A 118 0.85 9.93 -19.61
CA HIS A 118 2.00 10.15 -18.76
C HIS A 118 2.92 8.90 -18.70
N GLU A 119 4.24 9.08 -18.79
CA GLU A 119 5.22 7.99 -18.94
C GLU A 119 5.25 6.97 -17.78
N LEU A 120 4.90 7.44 -16.58
CA LEU A 120 4.83 6.63 -15.37
C LEU A 120 3.61 5.70 -15.29
N LEU A 121 2.63 5.81 -16.20
CA LEU A 121 1.53 4.86 -16.26
C LEU A 121 2.05 3.44 -16.56
N GLY A 122 1.56 2.48 -15.77
CA GLY A 122 1.98 1.08 -15.75
C GLY A 122 3.33 0.82 -15.07
N ALA A 123 4.05 1.85 -14.64
CA ALA A 123 5.31 1.69 -13.93
C ALA A 123 5.09 1.23 -12.49
N ARG A 124 6.01 0.43 -11.95
CA ARG A 124 5.97 -0.07 -10.58
C ARG A 124 6.69 0.89 -9.64
N LEU A 125 6.08 1.26 -8.54
CA LEU A 125 6.75 2.01 -7.47
C LEU A 125 7.83 1.14 -6.83
N GLY A 126 9.04 1.68 -6.75
CA GLY A 126 10.19 1.06 -6.10
C GLY A 126 10.54 1.67 -4.75
N GLY A 127 9.84 2.74 -4.31
CA GLY A 127 10.09 3.45 -3.07
C GLY A 127 10.41 4.92 -3.30
N GLY A 128 11.19 5.52 -2.39
CA GLY A 128 11.59 6.94 -2.47
C GLY A 128 13.10 7.13 -2.53
N ARG A 129 13.52 8.25 -3.10
CA ARG A 129 14.90 8.73 -3.09
C ARG A 129 14.96 10.18 -2.64
N ARG A 130 15.90 10.50 -1.75
CA ARG A 130 16.28 11.87 -1.43
C ARG A 130 17.78 12.03 -1.67
N ARG A 131 18.14 13.00 -2.49
CA ARG A 131 19.54 13.40 -2.68
C ARG A 131 19.84 14.55 -1.72
N GLU A 132 20.83 14.35 -0.87
CA GLU A 132 21.43 15.37 -0.02
C GLU A 132 22.84 15.67 -0.55
N LYS A 133 23.56 16.63 0.05
CA LYS A 133 24.84 17.11 -0.51
C LYS A 133 25.88 15.99 -0.68
N ASP A 134 25.98 15.10 0.30
CA ASP A 134 26.99 14.04 0.35
C ASP A 134 26.39 12.63 0.46
N GLU A 135 25.06 12.51 0.57
CA GLU A 135 24.37 11.24 0.78
C GLU A 135 23.14 11.10 -0.11
N VAL A 136 22.86 9.87 -0.56
CA VAL A 136 21.59 9.52 -1.19
C VAL A 136 20.84 8.57 -0.28
N ARG A 137 19.69 9.03 0.22
CA ARG A 137 18.80 8.25 1.07
C ARG A 137 17.73 7.58 0.24
N PHE A 138 17.47 6.32 0.54
CA PHE A 138 16.40 5.54 -0.07
C PHE A 138 15.37 5.12 0.98
N SER A 139 14.12 5.03 0.58
CA SER A 139 13.04 4.41 1.36
C SER A 139 12.40 3.30 0.54
N TYR A 140 12.05 2.20 1.21
CA TYR A 140 11.40 1.04 0.59
C TYR A 140 10.39 0.41 1.59
N PRO A 141 9.20 -0.03 1.15
CA PRO A 141 8.70 -0.03 -0.24
C PRO A 141 8.05 1.29 -0.67
N LEU A 142 7.87 2.23 0.24
CA LEU A 142 7.10 3.46 0.00
C LEU A 142 7.98 4.70 0.15
N PRO A 143 7.78 5.74 -0.68
CA PRO A 143 8.42 7.01 -0.50
C PRO A 143 7.88 7.71 0.76
N LEU A 144 8.77 8.40 1.47
CA LEU A 144 8.38 9.32 2.54
C LEU A 144 8.11 10.72 1.96
N PRO A 145 7.27 11.53 2.60
CA PRO A 145 7.16 12.95 2.28
C PRO A 145 8.52 13.65 2.21
N GLY A 146 8.70 14.52 1.22
CA GLY A 146 9.96 15.19 0.90
C GLY A 146 10.91 14.39 -0.02
N MET A 147 10.67 13.11 -0.26
CA MET A 147 11.44 12.30 -1.22
C MET A 147 10.87 12.39 -2.64
N GLU A 148 11.67 12.05 -3.66
CA GLU A 148 11.18 11.74 -5.00
C GLU A 148 10.67 10.30 -5.02
N ALA A 149 9.46 10.03 -5.53
CA ALA A 149 9.00 8.66 -5.72
C ALA A 149 9.69 8.05 -6.94
N MET A 150 10.23 6.84 -6.78
CA MET A 150 10.95 6.12 -7.83
C MET A 150 10.04 5.09 -8.48
N PHE A 151 9.96 5.12 -9.79
CA PHE A 151 9.18 4.18 -10.58
C PHE A 151 10.07 3.43 -11.56
N SER A 152 9.74 2.16 -11.83
CA SER A 152 10.42 1.33 -12.83
C SER A 152 9.44 0.74 -13.84
N LYS A 153 9.83 0.76 -15.11
CA LYS A 153 9.09 0.15 -16.22
C LYS A 153 10.09 -0.53 -17.15
N GLY A 154 10.24 -1.84 -16.97
CA GLY A 154 11.32 -2.60 -17.61
C GLY A 154 12.69 -2.07 -17.17
N LYS A 155 13.52 -1.66 -18.13
CA LYS A 155 14.87 -1.08 -17.87
C LYS A 155 14.84 0.42 -17.57
N LYS A 156 13.68 1.09 -17.70
CA LYS A 156 13.56 2.54 -17.48
C LYS A 156 13.21 2.84 -16.03
N HIS A 157 13.83 3.89 -15.49
CA HIS A 157 13.50 4.47 -14.21
C HIS A 157 12.95 5.88 -14.42
N GLY A 158 11.90 6.22 -13.67
CA GLY A 158 11.34 7.56 -13.65
C GLY A 158 11.18 8.04 -12.21
N TYR A 159 11.20 9.36 -12.04
CA TYR A 159 11.14 10.02 -10.75
C TYR A 159 10.03 11.06 -10.75
N THR A 160 9.31 11.18 -9.65
CA THR A 160 8.37 12.27 -9.46
C THR A 160 9.07 13.50 -8.90
N SER A 161 8.38 14.65 -8.88
CA SER A 161 8.74 15.72 -7.93
C SER A 161 8.57 15.24 -6.47
N ALA A 162 9.02 16.05 -5.51
CA ALA A 162 8.88 15.75 -4.09
C ALA A 162 7.45 15.32 -3.73
N VAL A 163 7.37 14.20 -3.00
CA VAL A 163 6.14 13.67 -2.42
C VAL A 163 5.71 14.59 -1.29
N GLU A 164 4.47 15.05 -1.34
CA GLU A 164 3.88 15.84 -0.26
C GLU A 164 3.11 14.95 0.71
N ARG A 165 2.44 13.91 0.21
CA ARG A 165 1.70 12.94 1.02
C ARG A 165 1.78 11.55 0.40
N MET A 166 1.87 10.53 1.25
CA MET A 166 1.80 9.13 0.84
C MET A 166 0.62 8.49 1.58
N ILE A 167 -0.36 7.98 0.84
CA ILE A 167 -1.57 7.38 1.41
C ILE A 167 -1.62 5.90 1.02
N VAL A 168 -1.85 5.03 1.99
CA VAL A 168 -2.13 3.61 1.77
C VAL A 168 -3.55 3.32 2.25
N ARG A 169 -4.33 2.68 1.40
CA ARG A 169 -5.77 2.46 1.59
C ARG A 169 -6.01 0.98 1.84
N ILE A 170 -6.50 0.67 3.04
CA ILE A 170 -6.92 -0.67 3.45
C ILE A 170 -8.40 -0.80 3.13
N ARG A 171 -8.74 -1.68 2.18
CA ARG A 171 -10.14 -1.95 1.81
C ARG A 171 -10.70 -3.03 2.73
N VAL A 172 -11.82 -2.76 3.36
CA VAL A 172 -12.58 -3.76 4.14
C VAL A 172 -13.85 -4.07 3.35
N LEU A 173 -13.91 -5.29 2.82
CA LEU A 173 -15.07 -5.79 2.08
C LEU A 173 -16.01 -6.51 3.04
N HIS A 174 -17.27 -6.05 3.10
CA HIS A 174 -18.33 -6.72 3.84
C HIS A 174 -19.18 -7.52 2.87
N MET A 175 -19.40 -8.80 3.17
CA MET A 175 -20.26 -9.70 2.40
C MET A 175 -21.37 -10.26 3.28
N SER A 176 -22.58 -10.33 2.74
CA SER A 176 -23.68 -11.04 3.41
C SER A 176 -23.43 -12.55 3.37
N GLY A 177 -23.76 -13.27 4.44
CA GLY A 177 -23.47 -14.71 4.57
C GLY A 177 -24.16 -15.63 3.54
N ASP A 178 -25.07 -15.11 2.74
CA ASP A 178 -25.77 -15.82 1.65
C ASP A 178 -25.12 -15.60 0.26
N GLU A 179 -24.07 -14.76 0.20
CA GLU A 179 -23.36 -14.44 -1.04
C GLU A 179 -22.10 -15.30 -1.15
N ALA A 180 -21.88 -15.90 -2.32
CA ALA A 180 -20.71 -16.76 -2.56
C ALA A 180 -19.41 -15.98 -2.29
N MET A 181 -18.51 -16.57 -1.50
CA MET A 181 -17.22 -15.95 -1.17
C MET A 181 -16.44 -15.65 -2.47
N PRO A 182 -15.86 -14.44 -2.64
CA PRO A 182 -15.12 -14.08 -3.82
C PRO A 182 -13.81 -14.86 -3.80
N SER A 183 -13.22 -15.11 -4.97
CA SER A 183 -11.88 -15.69 -4.97
C SER A 183 -10.89 -14.71 -4.32
N TRP A 184 -9.79 -15.23 -3.77
CA TRP A 184 -8.71 -14.38 -3.28
C TRP A 184 -8.16 -13.48 -4.38
N GLU A 185 -8.15 -13.99 -5.62
CA GLU A 185 -7.85 -13.18 -6.79
C GLU A 185 -8.83 -12.02 -6.88
N ASP A 186 -10.14 -12.22 -6.85
CA ASP A 186 -11.11 -11.10 -6.84
C ASP A 186 -10.83 -10.07 -5.73
N ILE A 187 -10.42 -10.50 -4.54
CA ILE A 187 -10.14 -9.58 -3.43
C ILE A 187 -8.83 -8.79 -3.64
N ALA A 188 -7.77 -9.47 -4.07
CA ALA A 188 -6.40 -8.94 -4.12
C ALA A 188 -5.95 -8.43 -5.50
N SER A 189 -6.74 -8.72 -6.54
CA SER A 189 -6.37 -8.57 -7.94
C SER A 189 -6.33 -7.13 -8.43
N ARG A 190 -5.54 -6.95 -9.49
CA ARG A 190 -5.43 -5.75 -10.30
C ARG A 190 -6.67 -5.65 -11.20
N TRP A 191 -7.74 -5.03 -10.74
CA TRP A 191 -8.88 -4.77 -11.63
C TRP A 191 -8.55 -3.52 -12.45
N SER A 192 -8.15 -3.52 -13.74
CA SER A 192 -8.21 -4.51 -14.83
C SER A 192 -7.20 -4.14 -15.95
N ASP A 193 -6.57 -5.14 -16.62
CA ASP A 193 -5.88 -4.98 -17.92
C ASP A 193 -6.81 -5.24 -19.12
N VAL A 194 -8.14 -5.19 -18.93
CA VAL A 194 -9.09 -5.28 -20.05
C VAL A 194 -9.27 -3.87 -20.60
N PRO A 195 -8.67 -3.52 -21.76
CA PRO A 195 -9.01 -2.27 -22.42
C PRO A 195 -10.51 -2.25 -22.73
N PRO A 196 -11.18 -1.08 -22.66
CA PRO A 196 -12.58 -1.00 -23.04
C PRO A 196 -12.73 -1.54 -24.45
N ARG A 197 -13.63 -2.51 -24.65
CA ARG A 197 -14.06 -2.91 -25.99
C ARG A 197 -14.66 -1.66 -26.63
N MET A 198 -13.97 -1.12 -27.65
CA MET A 198 -14.55 -0.06 -28.46
C MET A 198 -15.79 -0.60 -29.17
N PRO A 199 -16.86 0.21 -29.27
CA PRO A 199 -18.10 -0.16 -29.95
C PRO A 199 -17.91 -0.40 -31.45
#